data_AF-A0A367ZQ69-F1
#
_entry.id   AF-A0A367ZQ69-F1
#
_cell.length_a   1.000
_cell.length_b   1.000
_cell.length_c   1.000
_cell.angle_alpha   90.00
_cell.angle_beta   90.00
_cell.angle_gamma   90.00
#
_symmetry.space_group_name_H-M   'P 1'
#
loop_
_entity.id
_entity.type
_entity.pdbx_description
1 polymer ?
#
loop_
_entity_poly.entity_id
_entity_poly.type
_entity_poly.pdbx_seq_one_letter_code
_entity_poly.pdbx_strand_id
1 'polypeptide(L)'
;MNGRRAITITELVIATGLLTLLLGGLFALYSGGQSASGTAFWMQKTATALRNTARHLSQKVQQSSYPSTLVYPSKIIENTSEDFRLRVNENGTLLATACLAVASKNEVATKLIWFVEALPERRGFDPEVPAQLTYHIYSLSRAGKILYHRFQETIAFTSPPDYMKGVPLPDIPPPTAALQEAQELIEDVELVRVGIQEAVATGTPVFLEIHCKYPRGYTRRGDTITVVPNVAAVKAKP
;
A
#
# COMPACT_ATOMS: atom_id res chain seq x y z
N MET A 1 -48.77 49.13 -39.18
CA MET A 1 -48.17 48.15 -40.13
C MET A 1 -46.68 48.11 -39.85
N ASN A 2 -46.21 47.07 -39.15
CA ASN A 2 -44.81 46.95 -38.77
C ASN A 2 -43.98 46.50 -39.98
N GLY A 3 -43.09 47.37 -40.45
CA GLY A 3 -42.18 47.08 -41.55
C GLY A 3 -41.29 45.88 -41.21
N ARG A 4 -41.50 44.76 -41.91
CA ARG A 4 -40.60 43.62 -41.86
C ARG A 4 -39.27 44.03 -42.51
N ARG A 5 -38.26 44.33 -41.67
CA ARG A 5 -36.88 44.51 -42.15
C ARG A 5 -36.35 43.16 -42.64
N ALA A 6 -35.91 43.11 -43.89
CA ALA A 6 -35.25 41.92 -44.45
C ALA A 6 -33.83 41.81 -43.89
N ILE A 7 -33.47 40.63 -43.37
CA ILE A 7 -32.13 40.33 -42.86
C ILE A 7 -31.17 40.21 -44.05
N THR A 8 -30.02 40.88 -43.98
CA THR A 8 -29.01 40.82 -45.05
C THR A 8 -28.07 39.63 -44.84
N ILE A 9 -27.57 39.03 -45.93
CA ILE A 9 -26.61 37.92 -45.87
C ILE A 9 -25.35 38.33 -45.10
N THR A 10 -24.92 39.59 -45.25
CA THR A 10 -23.79 40.18 -44.51
C THR A 10 -24.01 40.18 -43.00
N GLU A 11 -25.22 40.51 -42.54
CA GLU A 11 -25.57 40.50 -41.12
C GLU A 11 -25.57 39.08 -40.54
N LEU A 12 -26.03 38.09 -41.33
CA LEU A 12 -25.97 36.68 -40.96
C LEU A 12 -24.52 36.19 -40.79
N VAL A 13 -23.63 36.54 -41.73
CA VAL A 13 -22.20 36.15 -41.70
C VAL A 13 -21.48 36.77 -40.51
N ILE A 14 -21.73 38.05 -40.22
CA ILE A 14 -21.13 38.73 -39.06
C ILE A 14 -21.63 38.10 -37.75
N ALA A 15 -22.94 37.88 -37.63
CA ALA A 15 -23.53 37.27 -36.44
C ALA A 15 -23.02 35.85 -36.21
N THR A 16 -22.91 35.02 -37.25
CA THR A 16 -22.34 33.67 -37.14
C THR A 16 -20.85 33.70 -36.79
N GLY A 17 -20.07 34.60 -37.37
CA GLY A 17 -18.65 34.78 -37.04
C GLY A 17 -18.41 35.12 -35.56
N LEU A 18 -19.16 36.10 -35.05
CA LEU A 18 -19.13 36.47 -33.63
C LEU A 18 -19.57 35.31 -32.72
N LEU A 19 -20.61 34.59 -33.11
CA LEU A 19 -21.08 33.42 -32.35
C LEU A 19 -20.02 32.31 -32.31
N THR A 20 -19.35 32.01 -33.42
CA THR A 20 -18.27 31.00 -33.44
C THR A 20 -17.08 31.40 -32.58
N LEU A 21 -16.69 32.68 -32.59
CA LEU A 21 -15.61 33.18 -31.73
C LEU A 21 -16.00 33.08 -30.23
N LEU A 22 -17.23 33.45 -29.90
CA LEU A 22 -17.76 33.34 -28.54
C LEU A 22 -17.79 31.89 -28.06
N LEU A 23 -18.35 30.99 -28.87
CA LEU A 23 -18.43 29.56 -28.54
C LEU A 23 -17.04 28.92 -28.44
N GLY A 24 -16.11 29.29 -29.32
CA GLY A 24 -14.71 28.86 -29.26
C GLY A 24 -14.02 29.29 -27.97
N GLY A 25 -14.19 30.55 -27.57
CA GLY A 25 -13.68 31.07 -26.30
C GLY A 25 -14.28 30.38 -25.09
N LEU A 26 -15.60 30.16 -25.07
CA LEU A 26 -16.29 29.44 -24.00
C LEU A 26 -15.83 27.99 -23.91
N PHE A 27 -15.63 27.31 -25.03
CA PHE A 27 -15.13 25.94 -25.06
C PHE A 27 -13.69 25.84 -24.52
N ALA A 28 -12.82 26.76 -24.90
CA ALA A 28 -11.45 26.83 -24.36
C ALA A 28 -11.45 27.05 -22.83
N LEU A 29 -12.31 27.93 -22.33
CA LEU A 29 -12.44 28.19 -20.89
C LEU A 29 -13.02 26.99 -20.15
N TYR A 30 -14.04 26.34 -20.72
CA TYR A 30 -14.65 25.15 -20.13
C TYR A 30 -13.67 23.96 -20.08
N SER A 31 -12.99 23.67 -21.20
CA SER A 31 -12.00 22.59 -21.26
C SER A 31 -10.80 22.85 -20.33
N GLY A 32 -10.32 24.09 -20.27
CA GLY A 32 -9.32 24.52 -19.29
C GLY A 32 -9.79 24.29 -17.85
N GLY A 33 -11.00 24.74 -17.50
CA GLY A 33 -11.60 24.55 -16.18
C GLY A 33 -11.76 23.08 -15.79
N GLN A 34 -12.22 22.23 -16.71
CA GLN A 34 -12.35 20.78 -16.47
C GLN A 34 -10.99 20.12 -16.20
N SER A 35 -9.96 20.49 -16.96
CA SER A 35 -8.61 19.93 -16.78
C SER A 35 -7.99 20.35 -15.43
N ALA A 36 -8.17 21.60 -15.04
CA ALA A 36 -7.69 22.14 -13.76
C ALA A 36 -8.44 21.50 -12.58
N SER A 37 -9.76 21.39 -12.68
CA SER A 37 -10.61 20.74 -11.68
C SER A 37 -10.25 19.27 -11.48
N GLY A 38 -10.06 18.52 -12.58
CA GLY A 38 -9.66 17.11 -12.52
C GLY A 38 -8.29 16.92 -11.86
N THR A 39 -7.33 17.80 -12.15
CA THR A 39 -6.00 17.77 -11.53
C THR A 39 -6.08 18.08 -10.03
N ALA A 40 -6.85 19.10 -9.64
CA ALA A 40 -7.04 19.46 -8.24
C ALA A 40 -7.73 18.35 -7.44
N PHE A 41 -8.78 17.75 -8.00
CA PHE A 41 -9.46 16.60 -7.41
C PHE A 41 -8.51 15.41 -7.24
N TRP A 42 -7.74 15.08 -8.27
CA TRP A 42 -6.74 14.01 -8.20
C TRP A 42 -5.70 14.26 -7.11
N MET A 43 -5.18 15.49 -6.98
CA MET A 43 -4.22 15.84 -5.93
C MET A 43 -4.81 15.63 -4.53
N GLN A 44 -6.06 16.05 -4.31
CA GLN A 44 -6.73 15.89 -3.02
C GLN A 44 -7.01 14.41 -2.70
N LYS A 45 -7.52 13.64 -3.67
CA LYS A 45 -7.75 12.19 -3.54
C LYS A 45 -6.44 11.47 -3.19
N THR A 46 -5.38 11.75 -3.95
CA THR A 46 -4.05 11.12 -3.77
C THR A 46 -3.41 11.50 -2.45
N ALA A 47 -3.49 12.77 -2.03
CA ALA A 47 -2.98 13.19 -0.73
C ALA A 47 -3.71 12.50 0.44
N THR A 48 -5.02 12.28 0.30
CA THR A 48 -5.81 11.57 1.31
C THR A 48 -5.44 10.08 1.34
N ALA A 49 -5.29 9.45 0.18
CA ALA A 49 -4.87 8.06 0.06
C ALA A 49 -3.47 7.83 0.65
N LEU A 50 -2.50 8.72 0.38
CA LEU A 50 -1.15 8.69 0.95
C LEU A 50 -1.19 8.77 2.48
N ARG A 51 -1.94 9.73 3.06
CA ARG A 51 -2.09 9.88 4.51
C ARG A 51 -2.74 8.66 5.17
N ASN A 52 -3.81 8.14 4.57
CA ASN A 52 -4.49 6.95 5.08
C ASN A 52 -3.58 5.72 5.04
N THR A 53 -2.79 5.58 3.97
CA THR A 53 -1.81 4.51 3.80
C THR A 53 -0.69 4.62 4.82
N ALA A 54 -0.16 5.83 5.05
CA ALA A 54 0.83 6.10 6.09
C ALA A 54 0.34 5.68 7.47
N ARG A 55 -0.89 6.07 7.82
CA ARG A 55 -1.52 5.70 9.09
C ARG A 55 -1.74 4.19 9.21
N HIS A 56 -2.25 3.57 8.15
CA HIS A 56 -2.50 2.13 8.10
C HIS A 56 -1.19 1.34 8.25
N LEU A 57 -0.15 1.68 7.47
CA LEU A 57 1.16 1.05 7.55
C LEU A 57 1.79 1.22 8.94
N SER A 58 1.77 2.43 9.49
CA SER A 58 2.33 2.69 10.83
C SER A 58 1.63 1.86 11.91
N GLN A 59 0.31 1.76 11.87
CA GLN A 59 -0.45 0.98 12.83
C GLN A 59 -0.12 -0.51 12.72
N LYS A 60 -0.06 -1.06 11.50
CA LYS A 60 0.23 -2.49 11.30
C LYS A 60 1.68 -2.85 11.61
N VAL A 61 2.64 -2.03 11.24
CA VAL A 61 4.06 -2.29 11.53
C VAL A 61 4.33 -2.28 13.03
N GLN A 62 3.64 -1.43 13.79
CA GLN A 62 3.69 -1.43 15.26
C GLN A 62 3.04 -2.67 15.91
N GLN A 63 2.30 -3.48 15.15
CA GLN A 63 1.76 -4.77 15.60
C GLN A 63 2.71 -5.95 15.30
N SER A 64 3.84 -5.70 14.64
CA SER A 64 4.85 -6.74 14.41
C SER A 64 5.33 -7.33 15.73
N SER A 65 5.46 -8.66 15.79
CA SER A 65 5.90 -9.36 16.98
C SER A 65 6.56 -10.69 16.64
N TYR A 66 7.51 -11.11 17.48
CA TYR A 66 8.08 -12.45 17.38
C TYR A 66 7.09 -13.49 17.89
N PRO A 67 6.93 -14.63 17.21
CA PRO A 67 6.13 -15.72 17.73
C PRO A 67 6.68 -16.23 19.06
N SER A 68 5.78 -16.55 19.99
CA SER A 68 6.18 -17.00 21.31
C SER A 68 5.21 -18.04 21.89
N THR A 69 5.74 -18.86 22.79
CA THR A 69 4.97 -19.78 23.62
C THR A 69 5.06 -19.36 25.08
N LEU A 70 3.90 -19.18 25.70
CA LEU A 70 3.70 -19.04 27.13
C LEU A 70 3.51 -20.44 27.73
N VAL A 71 4.44 -20.87 28.55
CA VAL A 71 4.43 -22.18 29.23
C VAL A 71 4.23 -21.96 30.73
N TYR A 72 3.21 -22.58 31.31
CA TYR A 72 2.98 -22.57 32.76
C TYR A 72 4.09 -23.33 33.52
N PRO A 73 4.58 -22.85 34.68
CA PRO A 73 4.07 -21.70 35.44
C PRO A 73 4.63 -20.33 35.07
N SER A 74 5.75 -20.15 34.35
CA SER A 74 6.30 -18.81 34.02
C SER A 74 7.42 -18.82 32.96
N LYS A 75 7.35 -19.65 31.91
CA LYS A 75 8.39 -19.69 30.88
C LYS A 75 7.88 -19.12 29.55
N ILE A 76 8.53 -18.07 29.05
CA ILE A 76 8.26 -17.51 27.72
C ILE A 76 9.38 -17.96 26.79
N ILE A 77 9.00 -18.54 25.66
CA ILE A 77 9.94 -19.00 24.64
C ILE A 77 9.60 -18.27 23.35
N GLU A 78 10.47 -17.36 22.94
CA GLU A 78 10.30 -16.55 21.73
C GLU A 78 11.16 -17.09 20.58
N ASN A 79 10.66 -16.93 19.36
CA ASN A 79 11.41 -17.21 18.14
C ASN A 79 11.90 -15.90 17.51
N THR A 80 13.16 -15.56 17.82
CA THR A 80 13.86 -14.38 17.28
C THR A 80 14.64 -14.68 16.00
N SER A 81 14.32 -15.79 15.31
CA SER A 81 14.89 -16.14 14.02
C SER A 81 14.75 -14.99 13.02
N GLU A 82 15.67 -14.95 12.05
CA GLU A 82 15.61 -13.98 10.95
C GLU A 82 14.31 -14.09 10.14
N ASP A 83 13.69 -15.27 10.17
CA ASP A 83 12.45 -15.56 9.46
C ASP A 83 11.30 -14.63 9.86
N PHE A 84 11.26 -14.20 11.13
CA PHE A 84 10.19 -13.38 11.72
C PHE A 84 10.54 -11.90 11.83
N ARG A 85 11.66 -11.48 11.24
CA ARG A 85 12.01 -10.07 11.10
C ARG A 85 11.13 -9.40 10.05
N LEU A 86 10.94 -8.10 10.17
CA LEU A 86 10.28 -7.32 9.13
C LEU A 86 11.17 -7.30 7.89
N ARG A 87 10.62 -7.76 6.77
CA ARG A 87 11.34 -7.86 5.50
C ARG A 87 11.00 -6.68 4.60
N VAL A 88 12.04 -6.08 4.05
CA VAL A 88 11.97 -4.98 3.10
C VAL A 88 12.58 -5.44 1.78
N ASN A 89 11.98 -5.06 0.65
CA ASN A 89 12.49 -5.43 -0.65
C ASN A 89 13.94 -4.94 -0.86
N GLU A 90 14.85 -5.85 -1.15
CA GLU A 90 16.28 -5.55 -1.31
C GLU A 90 16.61 -4.58 -2.46
N ASN A 91 15.79 -4.54 -3.52
CA ASN A 91 16.01 -3.67 -4.67
C ASN A 91 15.93 -2.19 -4.30
N GLY A 92 15.25 -1.88 -3.19
CA GLY A 92 15.09 -0.54 -2.64
C GLY A 92 14.16 0.34 -3.48
N THR A 93 14.51 0.63 -4.73
CA THR A 93 13.67 1.42 -5.65
C THR A 93 12.95 0.51 -6.63
N LEU A 94 11.63 0.63 -6.69
CA LEU A 94 10.75 -0.15 -7.57
C LEU A 94 9.89 0.79 -8.42
N LEU A 95 10.00 0.64 -9.73
CA LEU A 95 9.11 1.29 -10.69
C LEU A 95 7.88 0.41 -10.89
N ALA A 96 6.68 1.00 -10.90
CA ALA A 96 5.45 0.23 -11.10
C ALA A 96 5.52 -0.60 -12.38
N THR A 97 6.04 -0.05 -13.48
CA THR A 97 6.16 -0.76 -14.77
C THR A 97 7.03 -2.02 -14.72
N ALA A 98 7.97 -2.12 -13.78
CA ALA A 98 8.85 -3.27 -13.60
C ALA A 98 8.26 -4.33 -12.66
N CYS A 99 7.15 -4.03 -11.98
CA CYS A 99 6.51 -4.95 -11.04
C CYS A 99 5.69 -6.05 -11.73
N LEU A 100 5.29 -7.03 -10.93
CA LEU A 100 4.40 -8.11 -11.36
C LEU A 100 3.03 -7.54 -11.71
N ALA A 101 2.48 -8.04 -12.83
CA ALA A 101 1.10 -7.79 -13.20
C ALA A 101 0.21 -8.74 -12.40
N VAL A 102 -0.81 -8.18 -11.75
CA VAL A 102 -1.83 -8.94 -11.02
C VAL A 102 -3.17 -8.71 -11.68
N ALA A 103 -3.95 -9.78 -11.83
CA ALA A 103 -5.26 -9.72 -12.47
C ALA A 103 -6.35 -9.24 -11.50
N SER A 104 -6.14 -9.46 -10.20
CA SER A 104 -7.08 -9.13 -9.15
C SER A 104 -6.40 -8.50 -7.93
N LYS A 105 -7.17 -7.75 -7.13
CA LYS A 105 -6.69 -7.21 -5.85
C LYS A 105 -6.34 -8.28 -4.80
N ASN A 106 -6.78 -9.53 -5.02
CA ASN A 106 -6.54 -10.64 -4.09
C ASN A 106 -5.17 -11.30 -4.32
N GLU A 107 -4.52 -10.98 -5.44
CA GLU A 107 -3.17 -11.47 -5.76
C GLU A 107 -2.11 -10.53 -5.18
N VAL A 108 -1.09 -11.12 -4.57
CA VAL A 108 0.08 -10.40 -4.10
C VAL A 108 0.95 -10.05 -5.31
N ALA A 109 1.24 -8.76 -5.48
CA ALA A 109 2.13 -8.29 -6.54
C ALA A 109 3.60 -8.33 -6.08
N THR A 110 4.45 -7.41 -6.57
CA THR A 110 5.84 -7.32 -6.10
C THR A 110 5.86 -6.80 -4.66
N LYS A 111 6.30 -7.63 -3.71
CA LYS A 111 6.34 -7.29 -2.28
C LYS A 111 7.27 -6.10 -2.02
N LEU A 112 6.82 -5.18 -1.18
CA LEU A 112 7.55 -3.98 -0.74
C LEU A 112 8.05 -4.17 0.69
N ILE A 113 7.09 -4.44 1.60
CA ILE A 113 7.29 -4.64 3.03
C ILE A 113 6.40 -5.81 3.44
N TRP A 114 6.93 -6.76 4.20
CA TRP A 114 6.14 -7.85 4.75
C TRP A 114 6.68 -8.30 6.10
N PHE A 115 5.77 -8.69 6.99
CA PHE A 115 6.10 -9.06 8.37
C PHE A 115 4.99 -9.89 9.01
N VAL A 116 5.26 -10.37 10.22
CA VAL A 116 4.35 -11.21 11.01
C VAL A 116 3.91 -10.48 12.28
N GLU A 117 2.63 -10.57 12.57
CA GLU A 117 2.02 -10.32 13.88
C GLU A 117 1.67 -11.69 14.48
N ALA A 118 2.22 -12.00 15.64
CA ALA A 118 2.01 -13.28 16.32
C ALA A 118 1.20 -13.12 17.61
N LEU A 119 0.14 -13.92 17.73
CA LEU A 119 -0.51 -14.18 19.00
C LEU A 119 0.14 -15.41 19.66
N PRO A 120 0.51 -15.32 20.96
CA PRO A 120 1.30 -16.35 21.60
C PRO A 120 0.51 -17.65 21.79
N GLU A 121 1.22 -18.77 21.64
CA GLU A 121 0.73 -20.08 22.07
C GLU A 121 0.69 -20.14 23.61
N ARG A 122 -0.35 -20.79 24.17
CA ARG A 122 -0.48 -21.04 25.62
C ARG A 122 -0.47 -22.54 25.88
N ARG A 123 0.54 -23.01 26.62
CA ARG A 123 0.74 -24.42 27.00
C ARG A 123 0.75 -24.59 28.51
N GLY A 124 0.06 -25.61 29.01
CA GLY A 124 -0.12 -25.85 30.45
C GLY A 124 -1.07 -24.86 31.14
N PHE A 125 -1.87 -24.11 30.37
CA PHE A 125 -2.95 -23.24 30.87
C PHE A 125 -4.30 -23.89 30.57
N ASP A 126 -5.34 -23.50 31.32
CA ASP A 126 -6.73 -23.83 31.00
C ASP A 126 -7.47 -22.55 30.55
N PRO A 127 -7.90 -22.42 29.28
CA PRO A 127 -7.65 -23.34 28.17
C PRO A 127 -6.25 -23.18 27.56
N GLU A 128 -5.74 -24.25 26.92
CA GLU A 128 -4.61 -24.15 26.00
C GLU A 128 -5.06 -23.47 24.70
N VAL A 129 -4.20 -22.62 24.15
CA VAL A 129 -4.50 -21.82 22.95
C VAL A 129 -3.37 -21.96 21.95
N PRO A 130 -3.61 -22.38 20.70
CA PRO A 130 -2.56 -22.47 19.69
C PRO A 130 -2.07 -21.08 19.29
N ALA A 131 -0.82 -20.99 18.82
CA ALA A 131 -0.32 -19.74 18.24
C ALA A 131 -1.10 -19.39 16.96
N GLN A 132 -1.32 -18.09 16.75
CA GLN A 132 -1.88 -17.58 15.50
C GLN A 132 -0.90 -16.59 14.90
N LEU A 133 -0.54 -16.81 13.63
CA LEU A 133 0.33 -15.93 12.87
C LEU A 133 -0.50 -15.18 11.85
N THR A 134 -0.37 -13.87 11.85
CA THR A 134 -0.97 -12.96 10.88
C THR A 134 0.14 -12.37 10.03
N TYR A 135 0.07 -12.56 8.72
CA TYR A 135 1.04 -12.07 7.76
C TYR A 135 0.51 -10.80 7.11
N HIS A 136 1.28 -9.72 7.23
CA HIS A 136 0.98 -8.44 6.58
C HIS A 136 1.90 -8.27 5.39
N ILE A 137 1.33 -8.02 4.22
CA ILE A 137 2.09 -7.88 2.98
C ILE A 137 1.63 -6.62 2.25
N TYR A 138 2.56 -5.71 2.05
CA TYR A 138 2.39 -4.55 1.20
C TYR A 138 3.09 -4.82 -0.13
N SER A 139 2.39 -4.67 -1.24
CA SER A 139 2.93 -4.95 -2.58
C SER A 139 2.60 -3.86 -3.60
N LEU A 140 3.42 -3.73 -4.63
CA LEU A 140 3.23 -2.82 -5.76
C LEU A 140 2.90 -3.64 -7.02
N SER A 141 1.79 -3.28 -7.66
CA SER A 141 1.36 -3.87 -8.93
C SER A 141 1.88 -3.10 -10.14
N ARG A 142 1.96 -3.79 -11.29
CA ARG A 142 2.30 -3.16 -12.57
C ARG A 142 1.39 -2.01 -12.97
N ALA A 143 0.13 -2.06 -12.53
CA ALA A 143 -0.87 -1.03 -12.80
C ALA A 143 -0.67 0.25 -11.94
N GLY A 144 0.35 0.32 -11.09
CA GLY A 144 0.58 1.47 -10.21
C GLY A 144 -0.35 1.49 -9.00
N LYS A 145 -0.74 0.32 -8.50
CA LYS A 145 -1.56 0.18 -7.28
C LYS A 145 -0.73 -0.40 -6.15
N ILE A 146 -0.78 0.23 -4.98
CA ILE A 146 -0.27 -0.36 -3.74
C ILE A 146 -1.38 -1.17 -3.10
N LEU A 147 -1.11 -2.45 -2.90
CA LEU A 147 -2.03 -3.42 -2.34
C LEU A 147 -1.55 -3.84 -0.95
N TYR A 148 -2.52 -4.09 -0.07
CA TYR A 148 -2.31 -4.69 1.24
C TYR A 148 -3.06 -6.00 1.32
N HIS A 149 -2.36 -7.03 1.78
CA HIS A 149 -2.91 -8.35 2.03
C HIS A 149 -2.64 -8.76 3.47
N ARG A 150 -3.67 -9.30 4.10
CA ARG A 150 -3.58 -9.96 5.40
C ARG A 150 -3.88 -11.43 5.24
N PHE A 151 -2.90 -12.27 5.55
CA PHE A 151 -3.09 -13.71 5.64
C PHE A 151 -3.05 -14.15 7.09
N GLN A 152 -3.72 -15.24 7.42
CA GLN A 152 -3.72 -15.78 8.77
C GLN A 152 -3.55 -17.30 8.75
N GLU A 153 -2.81 -17.80 9.71
CA GLU A 153 -2.58 -19.22 9.93
C GLU A 153 -2.62 -19.52 11.43
N THR A 154 -3.15 -20.69 11.77
CA THR A 154 -3.07 -21.25 13.13
C THR A 154 -1.99 -22.31 13.15
N ILE A 155 -1.00 -22.13 14.01
CA ILE A 155 0.10 -23.08 14.18
C ILE A 155 -0.36 -24.17 15.15
N ALA A 156 -0.18 -25.43 14.76
CA ALA A 156 -0.48 -26.55 15.64
C ALA A 156 0.37 -26.47 16.92
N PHE A 157 -0.15 -27.04 18.02
CA PHE A 157 0.56 -27.00 19.29
C PHE A 157 1.99 -27.53 19.19
N THR A 158 2.92 -26.72 19.63
CA THR A 158 4.33 -27.06 19.62
C THR A 158 4.68 -27.94 20.82
N SER A 159 5.74 -28.71 20.66
CA SER A 159 6.19 -29.67 21.66
C SER A 159 7.48 -29.19 22.35
N PRO A 160 7.67 -29.54 23.63
CA PRO A 160 8.95 -29.34 24.30
C PRO A 160 10.08 -30.10 23.59
N PRO A 161 11.35 -29.65 23.67
CA PRO A 161 11.82 -28.47 24.43
C PRO A 161 11.80 -27.16 23.64
N ASP A 162 11.66 -27.22 22.31
CA ASP A 162 11.90 -26.10 21.41
C ASP A 162 10.67 -25.19 21.24
N TYR A 163 9.47 -25.74 21.37
CA TYR A 163 8.22 -24.99 21.19
C TYR A 163 8.23 -24.11 19.92
N MET A 164 7.73 -22.87 19.97
CA MET A 164 7.75 -21.93 18.83
C MET A 164 9.16 -21.58 18.35
N LYS A 165 10.21 -21.77 19.14
CA LYS A 165 11.61 -21.51 18.73
C LYS A 165 12.05 -22.43 17.59
N GLY A 166 11.47 -23.63 17.50
CA GLY A 166 11.78 -24.62 16.47
C GLY A 166 10.97 -24.49 15.19
N VAL A 167 10.02 -23.54 15.10
CA VAL A 167 9.15 -23.38 13.93
C VAL A 167 9.89 -22.56 12.85
N PRO A 168 10.27 -23.16 11.70
CA PRO A 168 10.83 -22.42 10.59
C PRO A 168 9.73 -21.72 9.79
N LEU A 169 10.06 -20.59 9.17
CA LEU A 169 9.14 -19.91 8.25
C LEU A 169 9.84 -19.52 6.93
N PRO A 170 9.98 -20.49 5.99
CA PRO A 170 10.73 -20.26 4.77
C PRO A 170 10.07 -19.20 3.87
N ASP A 171 8.74 -19.22 3.78
CA ASP A 171 7.98 -18.35 2.87
C ASP A 171 6.94 -17.51 3.61
N ILE A 172 6.82 -16.23 3.22
CA ILE A 172 5.78 -15.31 3.70
C ILE A 172 4.97 -14.81 2.50
N PRO A 173 3.66 -15.09 2.42
CA PRO A 173 2.89 -15.96 3.31
C PRO A 173 3.16 -17.44 2.96
N PRO A 174 3.05 -18.37 3.91
CA PRO A 174 3.13 -19.79 3.59
C PRO A 174 1.87 -20.23 2.80
N PRO A 175 1.95 -21.31 2.01
CA PRO A 175 0.81 -21.81 1.22
C PRO A 175 -0.42 -22.20 2.07
N THR A 176 -0.20 -22.49 3.35
CA THR A 176 -1.21 -22.86 4.35
C THR A 176 -1.99 -21.65 4.88
N ALA A 177 -1.51 -20.43 4.69
CA ALA A 177 -2.14 -19.23 5.22
C ALA A 177 -3.36 -18.82 4.38
N ALA A 178 -4.48 -18.55 5.05
CA ALA A 178 -5.71 -18.11 4.40
C ALA A 178 -5.73 -16.60 4.25
N LEU A 179 -6.13 -16.10 3.07
CA LEU A 179 -6.36 -14.67 2.84
C LEU A 179 -7.58 -14.20 3.65
N GLN A 180 -7.36 -13.27 4.57
CA GLN A 180 -8.40 -12.67 5.41
C GLN A 180 -8.85 -11.32 4.87
N GLU A 181 -7.93 -10.55 4.29
CA GLU A 181 -8.20 -9.19 3.84
C GLU A 181 -7.33 -8.84 2.65
N ALA A 182 -7.92 -8.18 1.66
CA ALA A 182 -7.24 -7.61 0.52
C ALA A 182 -7.78 -6.20 0.25
N GLN A 183 -6.91 -5.20 0.35
CA GLN A 183 -7.25 -3.80 0.21
C GLN A 183 -6.33 -3.11 -0.79
N GLU A 184 -6.90 -2.20 -1.57
CA GLU A 184 -6.15 -1.26 -2.38
C GLU A 184 -5.99 0.04 -1.60
N LEU A 185 -4.74 0.47 -1.41
CA LEU A 185 -4.40 1.60 -0.57
C LEU A 185 -4.21 2.89 -1.38
N ILE A 186 -3.49 2.79 -2.51
CA ILE A 186 -3.13 3.93 -3.36
C ILE A 186 -3.18 3.51 -4.82
N GLU A 187 -3.63 4.42 -5.68
CA GLU A 187 -3.60 4.34 -7.14
C GLU A 187 -2.58 5.30 -7.76
N ASP A 188 -2.33 5.15 -9.06
CA ASP A 188 -1.48 6.04 -9.86
C ASP A 188 -0.03 6.15 -9.37
N VAL A 189 0.49 5.10 -8.74
CA VAL A 189 1.88 5.02 -8.25
C VAL A 189 2.84 4.82 -9.43
N GLU A 190 3.81 5.72 -9.56
CA GLU A 190 4.88 5.66 -10.57
C GLU A 190 6.08 4.88 -10.02
N LEU A 191 6.50 5.20 -8.80
CA LEU A 191 7.65 4.57 -8.15
C LEU A 191 7.48 4.52 -6.63
N VAL A 192 8.10 3.51 -6.03
CA VAL A 192 8.23 3.34 -4.60
C VAL A 192 9.71 3.17 -4.24
N ARG A 193 10.15 3.84 -3.19
CA ARG A 193 11.45 3.58 -2.56
C ARG A 193 11.23 3.04 -1.17
N VAL A 194 11.89 1.95 -0.85
CA VAL A 194 11.80 1.32 0.45
C VAL A 194 13.20 1.06 0.97
N GLY A 195 13.40 1.21 2.26
CA GLY A 195 14.70 0.94 2.86
C GLY A 195 14.65 0.91 4.37
N ILE A 196 15.81 0.62 4.93
CA ILE A 196 16.05 0.53 6.37
C ILE A 196 17.08 1.62 6.66
N GLN A 197 16.78 2.48 7.64
CA GLN A 197 17.73 3.47 8.13
C GLN A 197 18.88 2.74 8.86
N GLU A 198 20.11 3.25 8.84
CA GLU A 198 21.27 2.51 9.37
C GLU A 198 21.02 1.92 10.76
N ALA A 199 21.35 0.63 10.89
CA ALA A 199 20.87 -0.22 11.96
C ALA A 199 21.48 0.13 13.32
N VAL A 200 20.63 0.65 14.21
CA VAL A 200 20.73 0.35 15.64
C VAL A 200 19.88 -0.91 15.86
N ALA A 201 20.23 -1.77 16.82
CA ALA A 201 19.45 -2.96 17.21
C ALA A 201 17.93 -2.67 17.37
N THR A 202 17.09 -3.72 17.45
CA THR A 202 15.61 -3.69 17.67
C THR A 202 14.96 -2.31 17.68
N GLY A 203 14.14 -2.01 16.67
CA GLY A 203 13.57 -0.67 16.47
C GLY A 203 14.27 0.13 15.36
N THR A 204 14.87 -0.55 14.38
CA THR A 204 15.44 0.11 13.20
C THR A 204 14.34 0.73 12.34
N PRO A 205 14.36 2.06 12.09
CA PRO A 205 13.33 2.70 11.27
C PRO A 205 13.35 2.16 9.84
N VAL A 206 12.16 1.81 9.34
CA VAL A 206 11.90 1.46 7.95
C VAL A 206 11.24 2.67 7.29
N PHE A 207 11.71 3.05 6.12
CA PHE A 207 11.11 4.13 5.35
C PHE A 207 10.51 3.61 4.05
N LEU A 208 9.42 4.25 3.63
CA LEU A 208 8.69 4.01 2.40
C LEU A 208 8.36 5.36 1.76
N GLU A 209 9.01 5.68 0.66
CA GLU A 209 8.69 6.84 -0.18
C GLU A 209 7.81 6.39 -1.34
N ILE A 210 6.66 7.02 -1.50
CA ILE A 210 5.69 6.69 -2.55
C ILE A 210 5.56 7.91 -3.45
N HIS A 211 5.75 7.74 -4.76
CA HIS A 211 5.48 8.81 -5.73
C HIS A 211 4.38 8.38 -6.69
N CYS A 212 3.34 9.21 -6.75
CA CYS A 212 2.21 9.10 -7.66
C CYS A 212 2.32 10.12 -8.80
N LYS A 213 1.81 9.76 -9.97
CA LYS A 213 1.79 10.61 -11.16
C LYS A 213 0.38 10.68 -11.74
N TYR A 214 -0.09 11.89 -12.01
CA TYR A 214 -1.41 12.08 -12.60
C TYR A 214 -1.45 11.50 -14.02
N PRO A 215 -2.38 10.57 -14.33
CA PRO A 215 -2.39 9.88 -15.63
C PRO A 215 -2.62 10.80 -16.83
N ARG A 216 -3.24 11.97 -16.64
CA ARG A 216 -3.56 12.93 -17.71
C ARG A 216 -2.63 14.15 -17.75
N GLY A 217 -1.47 14.10 -17.07
CA GLY A 217 -0.56 15.23 -17.06
C GLY A 217 0.81 14.94 -16.43
N TYR A 218 1.52 16.01 -16.07
CA TYR A 218 2.85 15.96 -15.46
C TYR A 218 2.84 16.16 -13.94
N THR A 219 1.66 16.38 -13.36
CA THR A 219 1.49 16.58 -11.92
C THR A 219 1.93 15.34 -11.16
N ARG A 220 2.80 15.53 -10.17
CA ARG A 220 3.31 14.47 -9.30
C ARG A 220 3.02 14.81 -7.85
N ARG A 221 2.82 13.78 -7.03
CA ARG A 221 2.68 13.89 -5.59
C ARG A 221 3.43 12.74 -4.95
N GLY A 222 4.16 13.00 -3.88
CA GLY A 222 4.76 11.93 -3.10
C GLY A 222 4.66 12.19 -1.61
N ASP A 223 4.91 11.15 -0.84
CA ASP A 223 5.00 11.19 0.61
C ASP A 223 6.04 10.18 1.09
N THR A 224 6.68 10.48 2.22
CA THR A 224 7.68 9.61 2.85
C THR A 224 7.15 9.18 4.21
N ILE A 225 7.07 7.88 4.40
CA ILE A 225 6.53 7.25 5.59
C ILE A 225 7.68 6.58 6.33
N THR A 226 7.92 6.95 7.58
CA THR A 226 8.91 6.31 8.43
C THR A 226 8.20 5.62 9.59
N VAL A 227 8.49 4.34 9.78
CA VAL A 227 7.86 3.49 10.80
C VAL A 227 8.92 2.71 11.56
N VAL A 228 8.68 2.46 12.84
CA VAL A 228 9.57 1.69 13.70
C VAL A 228 8.86 0.37 14.06
N PRO A 229 9.32 -0.80 13.56
CA PRO A 229 8.79 -2.09 13.96
C PRO A 229 9.23 -2.49 15.38
N ASN A 230 8.48 -3.38 16.04
CA ASN A 230 8.92 -3.98 17.30
C ASN A 230 9.92 -5.12 17.08
N VAL A 231 9.94 -5.69 15.87
CA VAL A 231 10.93 -6.69 15.45
C VAL A 231 12.08 -6.02 14.70
N ALA A 232 13.21 -6.72 14.57
CA ALA A 232 14.29 -6.22 13.71
C ALA A 232 13.85 -6.19 12.24
N ALA A 233 14.42 -5.28 11.45
CA ALA A 233 14.17 -5.18 10.02
C ALA A 233 15.35 -5.72 9.20
N VAL A 234 15.08 -6.40 8.10
CA VAL A 234 16.09 -6.95 7.18
C VAL A 234 15.71 -6.70 5.73
N LYS A 235 16.72 -6.55 4.87
CA LYS A 235 16.52 -6.59 3.42
C LYS A 235 16.37 -8.04 2.99
N ALA A 236 15.36 -8.31 2.17
CA ALA A 236 15.08 -9.66 1.69
C ALA A 236 14.66 -9.65 0.22
N LYS A 237 14.91 -10.78 -0.44
CA LYS A 237 14.35 -11.07 -1.75
C LYS A 237 12.86 -11.34 -1.63
N PRO A 238 12.02 -10.72 -2.48
CA PRO A 238 10.56 -10.87 -2.45
C PRO A 238 10.09 -12.28 -2.83
#